data_AF-A0A6A5YLL3-F1
#
_entry.id   AF-A0A6A5YLL3-F1
#
_cell.length_a   1.000
_cell.length_b   1.000
_cell.length_c   1.000
_cell.angle_alpha   90.00
_cell.angle_beta   90.00
_cell.angle_gamma   90.00
#
_symmetry.space_group_name_H-M   'P 1'
#
loop_
_entity.id
_entity.type
_entity.pdbx_description
1 polymer ?
#
loop_
_entity_poly.entity_id
_entity_poly.type
_entity_poly.pdbx_seq_one_letter_code
_entity_poly.pdbx_strand_id
1 'polypeptide(L)'
;MINVWRVLVGPNDDWPLAMCDFQSVNTQDDVLTNDCLHYNSVGENQILHPNPAHTWYYLSDQTETEPFVFRNAASRGNRACAYHASVENPSSKGPPRQSIEVRVVAFR
;
A
#
# COMPACT_ATOMS: atom_id res chain seq x y z
N MET A 1 4.92 -6.64 -10.08
CA MET A 1 3.94 -7.17 -9.11
C MET A 1 2.72 -6.26 -9.11
N ILE A 2 1.54 -6.85 -9.26
CA ILE A 2 0.26 -6.17 -9.08
C ILE A 2 -0.36 -6.69 -7.79
N ASN A 3 -0.96 -5.80 -7.03
CA ASN A 3 -1.59 -6.09 -5.76
C ASN A 3 -3.08 -5.82 -5.93
N VAL A 4 -3.90 -6.75 -5.44
CA VAL A 4 -5.34 -6.58 -5.31
C VAL A 4 -5.65 -6.59 -3.83
N TRP A 5 -6.15 -5.48 -3.32
CA TRP A 5 -6.53 -5.34 -1.92
C TRP A 5 -8.03 -5.15 -1.81
N ARG A 6 -8.67 -5.84 -0.88
CA ARG A 6 -10.12 -5.80 -0.69
C ARG A 6 -10.47 -5.90 0.79
N VAL A 7 -11.49 -5.16 1.20
CA VAL A 7 -12.17 -5.41 2.47
C VAL A 7 -12.98 -6.72 2.39
N LEU A 8 -13.08 -7.42 3.51
CA LEU A 8 -13.84 -8.68 3.61
C LEU A 8 -15.25 -8.44 4.16
N VAL A 9 -15.43 -7.39 4.95
CA VAL A 9 -16.69 -6.94 5.52
C VAL A 9 -16.74 -5.42 5.42
N GLY A 10 -17.76 -4.89 4.74
CA GLY A 10 -17.99 -3.48 4.51
C GLY A 10 -19.24 -2.94 5.22
N PRO A 11 -19.39 -1.61 5.32
CA PRO A 11 -18.40 -0.60 4.96
C PRO A 11 -17.21 -0.62 5.94
N ASN A 12 -16.00 -0.42 5.41
CA ASN A 12 -14.81 -0.29 6.25
C ASN A 12 -14.70 1.12 6.82
N ASP A 13 -15.01 1.24 8.10
CA ASP A 13 -14.85 2.47 8.89
C ASP A 13 -13.53 2.49 9.70
N ASP A 14 -12.94 1.31 9.95
CA ASP A 14 -11.74 1.18 10.77
C ASP A 14 -10.47 1.09 9.91
N TRP A 15 -9.40 1.79 10.33
CA TRP A 15 -8.07 1.77 9.70
C TRP A 15 -8.07 1.62 8.15
N PRO A 16 -8.57 2.58 7.34
CA PRO A 16 -8.61 2.41 5.89
C PRO A 16 -7.22 2.24 5.26
N LEU A 17 -7.17 1.65 4.07
CA LEU A 17 -5.93 1.57 3.29
C LEU A 17 -5.74 2.89 2.54
N ALA A 18 -4.74 3.67 2.95
CA ALA A 18 -4.35 4.88 2.26
C ALA A 18 -3.31 4.56 1.18
N MET A 19 -3.46 5.19 0.02
CA MET A 19 -2.56 5.16 -1.11
C MET A 19 -1.86 6.50 -1.24
N CYS A 20 -0.54 6.49 -1.37
CA CYS A 20 0.24 7.68 -1.67
C CYS A 20 0.19 7.97 -3.17
N ASP A 21 -0.06 9.23 -3.54
CA ASP A 21 0.10 9.68 -4.91
C ASP A 21 1.57 9.60 -5.32
N PHE A 22 1.86 8.77 -6.32
CA PHE A 22 3.21 8.58 -6.81
C PHE A 22 3.84 9.87 -7.36
N GLN A 23 3.02 10.84 -7.81
CA GLN A 23 3.52 12.13 -8.30
C GLN A 23 4.04 13.02 -7.17
N SER A 24 3.63 12.75 -5.93
CA SER A 24 4.08 13.45 -4.73
C SER A 24 5.35 12.85 -4.11
N VAL A 25 5.83 11.71 -4.62
CA VAL A 25 7.00 11.00 -4.08
C VAL A 25 8.25 11.37 -4.87
N ASN A 26 9.24 11.94 -4.19
CA ASN A 26 10.59 12.08 -4.71
C ASN A 26 11.36 10.78 -4.45
N THR A 27 11.44 9.90 -5.46
CA THR A 27 12.07 8.58 -5.30
C THR A 27 13.56 8.62 -4.94
N GLN A 28 14.27 9.71 -5.22
CA GLN A 28 15.70 9.82 -4.87
C GLN A 28 15.89 10.11 -3.37
N ASP A 29 15.00 10.92 -2.78
CA ASP A 29 15.17 11.44 -1.43
C ASP A 29 14.25 10.75 -0.41
N ASP A 30 13.07 10.28 -0.84
CA ASP A 30 12.05 9.71 0.05
C ASP A 30 12.12 8.19 0.16
N VAL A 31 12.81 7.51 -0.76
CA VAL A 31 12.79 6.04 -0.86
C VAL A 31 14.16 5.47 -0.58
N LEU A 32 14.25 4.60 0.42
CA LEU A 32 15.46 3.84 0.73
C LEU A 32 15.26 2.36 0.48
N THR A 33 16.28 1.73 -0.10
CA THR A 33 16.39 0.27 -0.13
C THR A 33 16.66 -0.23 1.27
N ASN A 34 15.95 -1.28 1.67
CA ASN A 34 16.08 -1.90 2.98
C ASN A 34 16.21 -3.42 2.86
N ASP A 35 17.21 -3.96 3.56
CA ASP A 35 17.39 -5.40 3.66
C ASP A 35 16.35 -6.00 4.62
N CYS A 36 15.59 -6.97 4.13
CA CYS A 36 14.74 -7.83 4.95
C CYS A 36 15.51 -9.09 5.33
N LEU A 37 16.13 -9.05 6.52
CA LEU A 37 16.88 -10.17 7.06
C LEU A 37 15.93 -11.21 7.67
N HIS A 38 15.95 -12.42 7.12
CA HIS A 38 15.32 -13.60 7.68
C HIS A 38 16.39 -14.61 8.11
N TYR A 39 16.03 -15.56 8.97
CA TYR A 39 16.96 -16.54 9.55
C TYR A 39 17.83 -17.26 8.48
N ASN A 40 17.25 -17.59 7.31
CA ASN A 40 17.92 -18.33 6.24
C ASN A 40 17.99 -17.58 4.90
N SER A 41 17.61 -16.31 4.84
CA SER A 41 17.56 -15.58 3.58
C SER A 41 17.62 -14.07 3.78
N VAL A 42 18.21 -13.38 2.82
CA VAL A 42 18.14 -11.92 2.71
C VAL A 42 17.18 -11.59 1.58
N GLY A 43 16.12 -10.87 1.90
CA GLY A 43 15.25 -10.21 0.93
C GLY A 43 15.59 -8.72 0.85
N GLU A 44 15.04 -8.04 -0.15
CA GLU A 44 15.15 -6.60 -0.31
C GLU A 44 13.75 -6.01 -0.49
N ASN A 45 13.46 -4.91 0.22
CA ASN A 45 12.29 -4.09 -0.03
C ASN A 45 12.68 -2.61 -0.11
N GLN A 46 11.70 -1.75 -0.37
CA GLN A 46 11.86 -0.31 -0.35
C GLN A 46 10.97 0.28 0.75
N ILE A 47 11.51 1.22 1.51
CA ILE A 47 10.79 1.97 2.54
C ILE A 47 10.59 3.39 2.06
N LEU A 48 9.36 3.88 2.20
CA LEU A 48 9.02 5.29 1.98
C LEU A 48 9.15 6.05 3.31
N HIS A 49 10.05 7.03 3.35
CA HIS A 49 10.22 7.94 4.48
C HIS A 49 9.16 9.05 4.46
N PRO A 50 8.73 9.56 5.63
CA PRO A 50 7.71 10.60 5.68
C PRO A 50 8.21 11.89 5.04
N ASN A 51 7.44 12.43 4.11
CA ASN A 51 7.66 13.75 3.53
C ASN A 51 6.33 14.53 3.57
N PRO A 52 6.29 15.77 4.11
CA PRO A 52 5.08 16.59 4.11
C PRO A 52 4.49 16.89 2.73
N ALA A 53 5.28 16.73 1.66
CA ALA A 53 4.79 16.85 0.28
C ALA A 53 3.96 15.64 -0.16
N HIS A 54 4.04 14.49 0.53
CA HIS A 54 3.27 13.30 0.19
C HIS A 54 1.78 13.56 0.31
N THR A 55 1.06 13.25 -0.75
CA THR A 55 -0.39 13.34 -0.77
C THR A 55 -0.98 11.95 -0.66
N TRP A 56 -1.79 11.74 0.37
CA TRP A 56 -2.38 10.45 0.70
C TRP A 56 -3.89 10.48 0.50
N TYR A 57 -4.42 9.41 -0.08
CA TYR A 57 -5.84 9.24 -0.36
C TYR A 57 -6.33 7.90 0.18
N TYR A 58 -7.53 7.85 0.71
CA TYR A 58 -8.21 6.60 1.04
C TYR A 58 -9.68 6.70 0.63
N LEU A 59 -10.36 5.56 0.51
CA LEU A 59 -11.79 5.52 0.25
C LEU A 59 -12.53 5.37 1.58
N SER A 60 -13.35 6.36 1.91
CA SER A 60 -14.26 6.30 3.07
C SER A 60 -15.36 5.28 2.81
N ASP A 61 -15.78 4.55 3.85
CA ASP A 61 -16.88 3.57 3.79
C ASP A 61 -16.71 2.50 2.70
N GLN A 62 -15.47 2.15 2.37
CA GLN A 62 -15.15 1.20 1.31
C GLN A 62 -15.85 -0.14 1.51
N THR A 63 -16.49 -0.63 0.45
CA THR A 63 -17.26 -1.88 0.42
C THR A 63 -16.46 -3.03 -0.21
N GLU A 64 -16.94 -4.26 -0.03
CA GLU A 64 -16.34 -5.47 -0.59
C GLU A 64 -16.32 -5.48 -2.13
N THR A 65 -17.17 -4.66 -2.75
CA THR A 65 -17.26 -4.51 -4.22
C THR A 65 -16.29 -3.48 -4.80
N GLU A 66 -15.50 -2.82 -3.96
CA GLU A 66 -14.57 -1.74 -4.37
C GLU A 66 -13.12 -2.14 -4.10
N PRO A 67 -12.58 -3.20 -4.77
CA PRO A 67 -11.20 -3.58 -4.56
C PRO A 67 -10.25 -2.52 -5.10
N PHE A 68 -9.16 -2.26 -4.37
CA PHE A 68 -8.03 -1.54 -4.92
C PHE A 68 -7.16 -2.47 -5.76
N VAL A 69 -6.78 -1.99 -6.93
CA VAL A 69 -5.80 -2.65 -7.81
C VAL A 69 -4.68 -1.67 -8.05
N PHE A 70 -3.48 -2.01 -7.60
CA PHE A 70 -2.33 -1.13 -7.69
C PHE A 70 -1.04 -1.88 -7.97
N ARG A 71 -0.03 -1.16 -8.47
CA ARG A 71 1.29 -1.73 -8.75
C ARG A 71 2.21 -1.44 -7.58
N ASN A 72 2.70 -2.48 -6.92
CA ASN A 72 3.68 -2.29 -5.84
C ASN A 72 5.14 -2.37 -6.35
N ALA A 73 5.40 -3.11 -7.42
CA ALA A 73 6.74 -3.22 -8.00
C ALA A 73 6.70 -3.42 -9.51
N ALA A 74 7.76 -2.98 -10.20
CA ALA A 74 7.97 -3.20 -11.62
C ALA A 74 9.33 -3.90 -11.87
N SER A 75 9.39 -4.75 -12.89
CA SER A 75 10.66 -5.39 -13.29
C SER A 75 11.66 -4.43 -13.95
N ARG A 76 11.22 -3.20 -14.27
CA ARG A 76 12.05 -2.11 -14.80
C ARG A 76 11.76 -0.87 -13.96
N GLY A 77 12.80 -0.15 -13.54
CA GLY A 77 12.73 0.95 -12.56
C GLY A 77 12.08 2.25 -13.03
N ASN A 78 11.35 2.27 -14.14
CA ASN A 78 10.77 3.49 -14.72
C ASN A 78 9.24 3.59 -14.59
N ARG A 79 8.64 2.80 -13.71
CA ARG A 79 7.19 2.71 -13.57
C ARG A 79 6.78 3.11 -12.15
N ALA A 80 5.69 3.87 -12.06
CA ALA A 80 5.10 4.25 -10.78
C ALA A 80 4.83 3.01 -9.90
N CYS A 81 5.24 3.11 -8.64
CA CYS A 81 4.93 2.17 -7.57
C CYS A 81 4.03 2.86 -6.56
N ALA A 82 2.97 2.17 -6.15
CA ALA A 82 1.98 2.68 -5.23
C ALA A 82 2.33 2.25 -3.80
N TYR A 83 2.91 3.17 -3.06
CA TYR A 83 3.08 3.03 -1.62
C TYR A 83 1.73 3.16 -0.92
N HIS A 84 1.54 2.35 0.10
CA HIS A 84 0.29 2.29 0.85
C HIS A 84 0.56 2.04 2.32
N ALA A 85 -0.33 2.53 3.17
CA ALA A 85 -0.25 2.38 4.61
C ALA A 85 -1.66 2.28 5.19
N SER A 86 -1.77 1.60 6.34
CA SER A 86 -2.97 1.71 7.15
C SER A 86 -2.94 3.04 7.89
N VAL A 87 -4.00 3.83 7.80
CA VAL A 87 -4.10 5.10 8.53
C VAL A 87 -5.21 5.01 9.56
N GLU A 88 -5.01 5.60 10.73
CA GLU A 88 -6.04 5.65 11.76
C GLU A 88 -7.21 6.53 11.28
N ASN A 89 -8.44 6.03 11.39
CA ASN A 89 -9.64 6.85 11.29
C ASN A 89 -10.07 7.24 12.71
N PRO A 90 -9.79 8.48 13.18
CA PRO A 90 -10.11 8.89 14.55
C PRO A 90 -11.61 9.01 14.81
N SER A 91 -12.44 9.00 13.76
CA SER A 91 -13.90 9.01 13.87
C SER A 91 -14.52 7.61 13.85
N SER A 92 -13.69 6.57 13.72
CA SER A 92 -14.13 5.18 13.62
C SER A 92 -14.99 4.78 14.82
N LYS A 93 -16.14 4.17 14.53
CA LYS A 93 -17.05 3.53 15.49
C LYS A 93 -17.37 2.09 15.08
N GLY A 94 -16.89 1.67 13.91
CA GLY A 94 -17.11 0.35 13.35
C GLY A 94 -16.28 -0.76 14.01
N PRO A 95 -16.52 -2.01 13.61
CA PRO A 95 -15.69 -3.13 14.04
C PRO A 95 -14.27 -3.03 13.43
N PRO A 96 -13.29 -3.75 13.98
CA PRO A 96 -11.96 -3.81 13.40
C PRO A 96 -11.95 -4.23 11.93
N ARG A 97 -11.12 -3.57 11.12
CA ARG A 97 -10.99 -3.88 9.69
C ARG A 97 -10.66 -5.34 9.45
N GLN A 98 -11.39 -5.94 8.52
CA GLN A 98 -11.04 -7.23 7.92
C GLN A 98 -10.75 -7.02 6.44
N SER A 99 -9.55 -7.39 6.00
CA SER A 99 -9.12 -7.19 4.61
C SER A 99 -8.14 -8.26 4.16
N ILE A 100 -8.02 -8.43 2.86
CA ILE A 100 -7.04 -9.31 2.24
C ILE A 100 -6.28 -8.59 1.13
N GLU A 101 -5.00 -8.90 1.00
CA GLU A 101 -4.17 -8.50 -0.12
C GLU A 101 -3.67 -9.74 -0.86
N VAL A 102 -3.87 -9.76 -2.18
CA VAL A 102 -3.31 -10.77 -3.06
C VAL A 102 -2.25 -10.12 -3.94
N ARG A 103 -1.05 -10.71 -3.94
CA ARG A 103 0.08 -10.26 -4.76
C ARG A 103 0.28 -11.18 -5.94
N VAL A 104 0.29 -10.60 -7.13
CA VAL A 104 0.42 -11.32 -8.39
C VAL A 104 1.73 -10.94 -9.06
N VAL A 105 2.54 -11.96 -9.33
CA VAL A 105 3.81 -11.88 -10.07
C VAL A 105 3.76 -12.88 -11.21
N ALA A 106 4.27 -12.48 -12.36
CA ALA A 106 4.35 -13.32 -13.54
C ALA A 106 5.79 -13.34 -14.04
N PHE A 107 6.26 -14.52 -14.40
CA PHE A 107 7.60 -14.78 -14.94
C PHE A 107 7.45 -15.34 -16.36
N ARG A 108 8.45 -15.07 -17.20
CA ARG A 108 8.53 -15.63 -18.56
C ARG A 108 9.70 -16.59 -18.64
#